data_AF-A0A969GCL1-F1
#
_entry.id   AF-A0A969GCL1-F1
#
_cell.length_a   1.000
_cell.length_b   1.000
_cell.length_c   1.000
_cell.angle_alpha   90.00
_cell.angle_beta   90.00
_cell.angle_gamma   90.00
#
_symmetry.space_group_name_H-M   'P 1'
#
loop_
_entity.id
_entity.type
_entity.pdbx_description
1 polymer ?
#
loop_
_entity_poly.entity_id
_entity_poly.type
_entity_poly.pdbx_seq_one_letter_code
_entity_poly.pdbx_strand_id
1 'polypeptide(L)'
;MELLYAQAGAWGYFMPNQQIYQLLAYLMAALQANGFRVGTGQQLRLQQLMEQLPDDISLDSLKTRLAPIFVKSREEQQLFYELFEEAKRNLEVKETSFATPIEKPKNPYKKWIWIAGGLVVIAIAIALWFRLNPPEVSYQYLKNHCRLFLKQFLKMIQRRFR
;
A
#
# COMPACT_ATOMS: atom_id res chain seq x y z
N MET A 1 -18.24 33.55 -35.00
CA MET A 1 -18.31 33.82 -33.55
C MET A 1 -18.75 32.57 -32.79
N GLU A 2 -18.27 31.37 -33.16
CA GLU A 2 -18.74 30.13 -32.50
C GLU A 2 -17.85 28.89 -32.77
N LEU A 3 -16.53 29.06 -32.93
CA LEU A 3 -15.60 27.91 -32.98
C LEU A 3 -14.32 28.16 -32.15
N LEU A 4 -14.43 28.95 -31.08
CA LEU A 4 -13.39 29.14 -30.05
C LEU A 4 -13.46 28.08 -28.92
N TYR A 5 -13.97 26.88 -29.20
CA TYR A 5 -14.09 25.80 -28.20
C TYR A 5 -13.37 24.49 -28.57
N ALA A 6 -12.66 24.45 -29.70
CA ALA A 6 -11.92 23.25 -30.15
C ALA A 6 -10.43 23.24 -29.74
N GLN A 7 -10.04 24.05 -28.74
CA GLN A 7 -8.69 24.09 -28.20
C GLN A 7 -8.68 23.83 -26.68
N ALA A 8 -9.53 22.90 -26.22
CA ALA A 8 -9.54 22.38 -24.85
C ALA A 8 -8.55 21.21 -24.65
N GLY A 9 -7.38 21.26 -25.32
CA GLY A 9 -6.34 20.23 -25.26
C GLY A 9 -4.91 20.77 -25.11
N ALA A 10 -4.75 22.07 -24.83
CA ALA A 10 -3.44 22.73 -24.81
C ALA A 10 -3.28 23.77 -23.68
N TRP A 11 -4.09 23.70 -22.62
CA TRP A 11 -3.74 24.34 -21.35
C TRP A 11 -3.08 23.28 -20.48
N GLY A 12 -1.81 23.04 -20.75
CA GLY A 12 -0.90 22.47 -19.78
C GLY A 12 -0.77 23.43 -18.60
N TYR A 13 -1.79 23.50 -17.76
CA TYR A 13 -1.59 23.72 -16.33
C TYR A 13 -0.86 22.48 -15.82
N PHE A 14 0.42 22.36 -16.17
CA PHE A 14 1.35 21.56 -15.43
C PHE A 14 1.34 22.19 -14.05
N MET A 15 0.53 21.64 -13.13
CA MET A 15 0.43 22.10 -11.74
C MET A 15 1.82 21.95 -11.11
N PRO A 16 2.66 23.00 -11.04
CA PRO A 16 4.04 22.88 -10.57
C PRO A 16 4.05 22.45 -9.10
N ASN A 17 2.93 22.68 -8.41
CA ASN A 17 2.71 22.34 -7.02
C ASN A 17 2.52 20.84 -6.75
N GLN A 18 2.19 19.99 -7.73
CA GLN A 18 1.95 18.57 -7.44
C GLN A 18 3.23 17.85 -6.98
N GLN A 19 4.37 18.13 -7.60
CA GLN A 19 5.66 17.60 -7.18
C GLN A 19 6.03 18.09 -5.78
N ILE A 20 5.77 19.37 -5.48
CA ILE A 20 6.02 19.97 -4.18
C ILE A 20 5.16 19.29 -3.09
N TYR A 21 3.87 19.05 -3.34
CA TYR A 21 3.01 18.35 -2.38
C TYR A 21 3.45 16.90 -2.16
N GLN A 22 3.87 16.19 -3.22
CA GLN A 22 4.37 14.83 -3.07
C GLN A 22 5.69 14.81 -2.29
N LEU A 23 6.62 15.72 -2.59
CA LEU A 23 7.88 15.87 -1.87
C LEU A 23 7.61 16.10 -0.40
N LEU A 24 6.69 17.03 -0.11
CA LEU A 24 6.33 17.39 1.25
C LEU A 24 5.70 16.21 1.99
N ALA A 25 4.86 15.42 1.34
CA ALA A 25 4.30 14.22 1.94
C ALA A 25 5.40 13.21 2.34
N TYR A 26 6.35 12.93 1.45
CA TYR A 26 7.49 12.05 1.76
C TYR A 26 8.38 12.62 2.86
N LEU A 27 8.69 13.92 2.78
CA LEU A 27 9.50 14.62 3.78
C LEU A 27 8.85 14.59 5.17
N MET A 28 7.54 14.86 5.25
CA MET A 28 6.79 14.84 6.51
C MET A 28 6.80 13.46 7.16
N ALA A 29 6.63 12.40 6.36
CA ALA A 29 6.72 11.03 6.85
C ALA A 29 8.15 10.70 7.35
N ALA A 30 9.18 11.12 6.61
CA ALA A 30 10.58 10.90 6.97
C ALA A 30 10.97 11.66 8.26
N LEU A 31 10.52 12.91 8.40
CA LEU A 31 10.75 13.72 9.60
C LEU A 31 10.09 13.09 10.83
N GLN A 32 8.83 12.65 10.72
CA GLN A 32 8.14 11.97 11.83
C GLN A 32 8.85 10.67 12.24
N ALA A 33 9.32 9.88 11.27
CA ALA A 33 10.07 8.65 11.53
C ALA A 33 11.40 8.91 12.25
N ASN A 34 12.04 10.05 11.99
CA ASN A 34 13.29 10.48 12.64
C ASN A 34 13.07 11.27 13.94
N GLY A 35 11.84 11.28 14.47
CA GLY A 35 11.54 11.88 15.79
C GLY A 35 11.33 13.39 15.79
N PHE A 36 11.26 14.03 14.62
CA PHE A 36 10.90 15.45 14.55
C PHE A 36 9.45 15.64 15.00
N ARG A 37 9.25 16.49 16.01
CA ARG A 37 7.92 16.89 16.45
C ARG A 37 7.35 17.90 15.46
N VAL A 38 6.48 17.44 14.58
CA VAL A 38 5.70 18.32 13.69
C VAL A 38 4.37 18.66 14.35
N GLY A 39 4.35 19.76 15.10
CA GLY A 39 3.17 20.30 15.74
C GLY A 39 2.30 21.15 14.80
N THR A 40 1.09 21.48 15.25
CA THR A 40 0.12 22.29 14.51
C THR A 40 0.66 23.65 14.07
N GLY A 41 1.50 24.29 14.88
CA GLY A 41 2.15 25.56 14.53
C GLY A 41 3.11 25.46 13.35
N GLN A 42 3.82 24.34 13.20
CA GLN A 42 4.72 24.13 12.05
C GLN A 42 3.92 23.82 10.78
N GLN A 43 2.80 23.09 10.91
CA GLN A 43 1.88 22.85 9.80
C GLN A 43 1.26 24.16 9.28
N LEU A 44 0.87 25.08 10.17
CA LEU A 44 0.37 26.40 9.77
C LEU A 44 1.43 27.24 9.06
N ARG A 45 2.67 27.28 9.59
CA ARG A 45 3.78 28.00 8.96
C ARG A 45 4.14 27.42 7.59
N LEU A 46 4.06 26.10 7.47
CA LEU A 46 4.25 25.40 6.21
C LEU A 46 3.16 25.76 5.20
N GLN A 47 1.88 25.76 5.61
CA GLN A 47 0.77 26.20 4.75
C GLN A 47 0.95 27.65 4.29
N GLN A 48 1.30 28.56 5.21
CA GLN A 48 1.59 29.95 4.88
C GLN A 48 2.78 30.09 3.93
N LEU A 49 3.84 29.31 4.13
CA LEU A 49 4.98 29.31 3.20
C LEU A 49 4.51 28.87 1.81
N MET A 50 3.74 27.77 1.73
CA MET A 50 3.22 27.23 0.47
C MET A 50 2.36 28.23 -0.30
N GLU A 51 1.56 29.05 0.39
CA GLU A 51 0.75 30.12 -0.23
C GLU A 51 1.60 31.28 -0.78
N GLN A 52 2.82 31.45 -0.28
CA GLN A 52 3.74 32.53 -0.65
C GLN A 52 4.82 32.08 -1.64
N LEU A 53 4.86 30.79 -1.99
CA LEU A 53 5.82 30.28 -2.94
C LEU A 53 5.45 30.70 -4.36
N PRO A 54 6.43 31.18 -5.16
CA PRO A 54 6.20 31.38 -6.58
C PRO A 54 6.09 30.01 -7.28
N ASP A 55 5.29 29.95 -8.33
CA ASP A 55 5.00 28.70 -9.06
C ASP A 55 6.24 28.08 -9.74
N ASP A 56 7.33 28.83 -9.90
CA ASP A 56 8.57 28.43 -10.55
C ASP A 56 9.73 28.15 -9.57
N ILE A 57 9.45 28.00 -8.27
CA ILE A 57 10.50 27.78 -7.28
C ILE A 57 11.22 26.45 -7.49
N SER A 58 12.56 26.48 -7.46
CA SER A 58 13.38 25.27 -7.50
C SER A 58 13.33 24.49 -6.17
N LEU A 59 13.38 23.16 -6.24
CA LEU A 59 13.39 22.30 -5.05
C LEU A 59 14.55 22.61 -4.11
N ASP A 60 15.71 22.98 -4.63
CA ASP A 60 16.88 23.37 -3.84
C ASP A 60 16.67 24.67 -3.06
N SER A 61 15.92 25.61 -3.63
CA SER A 61 15.51 26.85 -2.94
C SER A 61 14.42 26.58 -1.90
N LEU A 62 13.56 25.60 -2.17
CA LEU A 62 12.53 25.17 -1.23
C LEU A 62 13.15 24.54 0.02
N LYS A 63 14.20 23.72 -0.13
CA LYS A 63 14.95 23.10 0.97
C LYS A 63 15.41 24.12 2.02
N THR A 64 16.03 25.21 1.58
CA THR A 64 16.55 26.26 2.47
C THR A 64 15.46 27.08 3.15
N ARG A 65 14.29 27.22 2.50
CA ARG A 65 13.12 27.91 3.09
C ARG A 65 12.35 27.04 4.08
N LEU A 66 12.30 25.72 3.87
CA LEU A 66 11.61 24.79 4.74
C LEU A 66 12.40 24.47 6.02
N ALA A 67 13.74 24.36 5.92
CA ALA A 67 14.59 24.05 7.06
C ALA A 67 14.24 24.85 8.34
N PRO A 68 14.20 26.20 8.35
CA PRO A 68 13.93 26.98 9.55
C PRO A 68 12.52 26.79 10.15
N ILE A 69 11.59 26.14 9.43
CA ILE A 69 10.27 25.79 9.98
C ILE A 69 10.37 24.57 10.89
N PHE A 70 11.20 23.59 10.52
CA PHE A 70 11.26 22.30 11.19
C PHE A 70 12.43 22.16 12.16
N VAL A 71 13.55 22.85 11.90
CA VAL A 71 14.81 22.66 12.63
C VAL A 71 15.21 23.93 13.39
N LYS A 72 15.84 23.75 14.54
CA LYS A 72 16.34 24.86 15.37
C LYS A 72 17.83 24.77 15.65
N SER A 73 18.45 23.60 15.51
CA SER A 73 19.89 23.40 15.64
C SER A 73 20.56 23.11 14.29
N ARG A 74 21.90 23.28 14.24
CA ARG A 74 22.70 22.91 13.07
C ARG A 74 22.71 21.41 12.82
N GLU A 75 22.71 20.58 13.87
CA GLU A 75 22.66 19.12 13.70
C GLU A 75 21.33 18.69 13.08
N GLU A 76 20.22 19.23 13.58
CA GLU A 76 18.89 18.98 13.03
C GLU A 76 18.75 19.46 11.58
N GLN A 77 19.37 20.60 11.25
CA GLN A 77 19.37 21.13 9.89
C GLN A 77 20.08 20.19 8.90
N GLN A 78 21.19 19.59 9.33
CA GLN A 78 21.93 18.65 8.48
C GLN A 78 21.12 17.38 8.24
N LEU A 79 20.53 16.83 9.29
CA LEU A 79 19.63 15.68 9.18
C LEU A 79 18.42 16.00 8.29
N PHE A 80 17.82 17.19 8.44
CA PHE A 80 16.73 17.63 7.58
C PHE A 80 17.14 17.68 6.11
N TYR A 81 18.33 18.16 5.78
CA TYR A 81 18.83 18.16 4.40
C TYR A 81 19.01 16.76 3.85
N GLU A 82 19.53 15.82 4.64
CA GLU A 82 19.66 14.43 4.23
C GLU A 82 18.30 13.81 3.90
N LEU A 83 17.30 14.00 4.77
CA LEU A 83 15.94 13.52 4.56
C LEU A 83 15.25 14.20 3.37
N PHE A 84 15.54 15.48 3.13
CA PHE A 84 15.04 16.20 1.96
C PHE A 84 15.58 15.63 0.66
N GLU A 85 16.88 15.36 0.58
CA GLU A 85 17.49 14.74 -0.61
C GLU A 85 16.97 13.32 -0.82
N GLU A 86 16.74 12.56 0.24
CA GLU A 86 16.11 11.24 0.14
C GLU A 86 14.69 11.32 -0.42
N ALA A 87 13.88 12.23 0.10
CA ALA A 87 12.53 12.47 -0.41
C ALA A 87 12.52 12.89 -1.89
N LYS A 88 13.48 13.72 -2.31
CA LYS A 88 13.66 14.14 -3.71
C LYS A 88 14.01 12.96 -4.61
N ARG A 89 14.99 12.13 -4.22
CA ARG A 89 15.35 10.91 -4.97
C ARG A 89 14.16 9.97 -5.14
N ASN A 90 13.34 9.80 -4.10
CA ASN A 90 12.16 8.94 -4.15
C ASN A 90 11.09 9.45 -5.14
N LEU A 91 11.00 10.75 -5.38
CA LEU A 91 10.16 11.31 -6.43
C LEU A 91 10.70 11.00 -7.82
N GLU A 92 12.00 11.24 -8.05
CA GLU A 92 12.65 10.99 -9.34
C GLU A 92 12.53 9.51 -9.75
N VAL A 93 12.72 8.58 -8.80
CA VAL A 93 12.53 7.14 -9.04
C VAL A 93 11.09 6.83 -9.46
N LYS A 94 10.10 7.50 -8.85
CA LYS A 94 8.68 7.30 -9.18
C LYS A 94 8.34 7.86 -10.56
N GLU A 95 8.86 9.03 -10.91
CA GLU A 95 8.73 9.63 -12.25
C GLU A 95 9.35 8.73 -13.34
N THR A 96 10.51 8.14 -13.05
CA THR A 96 11.17 7.19 -13.94
C THR A 96 10.38 5.86 -14.05
N SER A 97 9.67 5.47 -12.99
CA SER A 97 8.83 4.25 -12.96
C SER A 97 7.56 4.37 -13.82
N PHE A 98 7.10 5.58 -14.16
CA PHE A 98 6.01 5.79 -15.13
C PHE A 98 6.45 5.62 -16.59
N ALA A 99 7.76 5.57 -16.88
CA ALA A 99 8.27 5.20 -18.20
C ALA A 99 8.24 3.68 -18.44
N THR A 100 7.89 2.89 -17.42
CA THR A 100 7.60 1.46 -17.52
C THR A 100 6.12 1.20 -17.30
N PRO A 101 5.49 0.27 -18.06
CA PRO A 101 4.08 -0.05 -17.88
C PRO A 101 3.80 -0.39 -16.42
N ILE A 102 2.94 0.41 -15.78
CA ILE A 102 2.51 0.22 -14.39
C ILE A 102 1.95 -1.19 -14.26
N GLU A 103 2.72 -2.11 -13.67
CA GLU A 103 2.17 -3.38 -13.19
C GLU A 103 1.18 -3.04 -12.07
N LYS A 104 -0.12 -3.08 -12.40
CA LYS A 104 -1.22 -2.95 -11.44
C LYS A 104 -0.92 -3.88 -10.25
N PRO A 105 -1.01 -3.41 -9.00
CA PRO A 105 -0.82 -4.27 -7.84
C PRO A 105 -1.78 -5.45 -7.98
N LYS A 106 -1.21 -6.64 -8.16
CA LYS A 106 -1.95 -7.89 -8.38
C LYS A 106 -2.65 -8.24 -7.08
N ASN A 107 -3.83 -7.65 -6.86
CA ASN A 107 -4.59 -7.76 -5.63
C ASN A 107 -4.85 -9.26 -5.33
N PRO A 108 -4.13 -9.84 -4.34
CA PRO A 108 -4.18 -11.28 -4.08
C PRO A 108 -5.55 -11.70 -3.54
N TYR A 109 -6.34 -10.74 -3.05
CA TYR A 109 -7.65 -10.96 -2.46
C TYR A 109 -8.70 -11.43 -3.48
N LYS A 110 -8.54 -11.10 -4.78
CA LYS A 110 -9.48 -11.52 -5.82
C LYS A 110 -9.46 -13.05 -6.02
N LYS A 111 -8.33 -13.73 -5.80
CA LYS A 111 -8.24 -15.20 -5.89
C LYS A 111 -8.94 -15.90 -4.71
N TRP A 112 -8.83 -15.35 -3.51
CA TRP A 112 -9.44 -15.92 -2.31
C TRP A 112 -10.97 -15.84 -2.32
N ILE A 113 -11.55 -14.81 -2.94
CA ILE A 113 -13.01 -14.69 -3.10
C ILE A 113 -13.59 -15.84 -3.94
N TRP A 114 -12.91 -16.27 -5.01
CA TRP A 114 -13.36 -17.41 -5.82
C TRP A 114 -13.26 -18.74 -5.07
N ILE A 115 -12.21 -18.92 -4.26
CA ILE A 115 -12.03 -20.12 -3.43
C ILE A 115 -13.11 -20.17 -2.34
N ALA A 116 -13.36 -19.05 -1.66
CA ALA A 116 -14.40 -18.93 -0.64
C ALA A 116 -15.80 -19.17 -1.23
N GLY A 117 -16.09 -18.59 -2.41
CA GLY A 117 -17.34 -18.83 -3.12
C GLY A 117 -17.55 -20.30 -3.50
N GLY A 118 -16.51 -20.96 -4.02
CA GLY A 118 -16.56 -22.38 -4.36
C GLY A 118 -16.83 -23.28 -3.15
N LEU A 119 -16.18 -23.00 -2.02
CA LEU A 119 -16.39 -23.75 -0.77
C LEU A 119 -17.83 -23.63 -0.26
N VAL A 120 -18.44 -22.44 -0.35
CA VAL A 120 -19.83 -22.23 0.07
C VAL A 120 -20.79 -23.03 -0.80
N VAL A 121 -20.61 -23.02 -2.13
CA VAL A 121 -21.45 -23.80 -3.05
C VAL A 121 -21.30 -25.31 -2.79
N ILE A 122 -20.09 -25.79 -2.55
CA ILE A 122 -19.84 -27.20 -2.20
C ILE A 122 -20.52 -27.56 -0.88
N ALA A 123 -20.42 -26.72 0.15
CA ALA A 123 -21.07 -26.95 1.44
C ALA A 123 -22.60 -27.01 1.30
N ILE A 124 -23.19 -26.13 0.48
CA ILE A 124 -24.63 -26.15 0.17
C ILE A 124 -25.02 -27.43 -0.59
N ALA A 125 -24.24 -27.83 -1.60
CA ALA A 125 -24.49 -29.05 -2.34
C ALA A 125 -24.41 -30.31 -1.45
N ILE A 126 -23.42 -30.37 -0.55
CA ILE A 126 -23.30 -31.45 0.45
C ILE A 126 -24.51 -31.44 1.39
N ALA A 127 -24.89 -30.28 1.93
CA ALA A 127 -26.05 -30.16 2.81
C ALA A 127 -27.36 -30.59 2.13
N LEU A 128 -27.55 -30.19 0.86
CA LEU A 128 -28.69 -30.61 0.04
C LEU A 128 -28.65 -32.11 -0.24
N TRP A 129 -27.48 -32.67 -0.55
CA TRP A 129 -27.31 -34.10 -0.76
C TRP A 129 -27.65 -34.91 0.50
N PHE A 130 -27.21 -34.47 1.68
CA PHE A 130 -27.58 -35.10 2.96
C PHE A 130 -29.07 -34.94 3.30
N ARG A 131 -29.68 -33.82 2.92
CA ARG A 131 -31.11 -33.58 3.13
C ARG A 131 -31.98 -34.46 2.22
N LEU A 132 -31.52 -34.74 1.01
CA LEU A 132 -32.23 -35.56 0.02
C LEU A 132 -31.92 -37.06 0.16
N ASN A 133 -30.73 -37.41 0.64
CA ASN A 133 -30.31 -38.79 0.94
C ASN A 133 -29.99 -38.90 2.43
N PRO A 134 -31.00 -39.07 3.31
CA PRO A 134 -30.74 -39.29 4.73
C PRO A 134 -29.84 -40.53 4.88
N PRO A 135 -28.69 -40.43 5.57
CA PRO A 135 -27.76 -41.53 5.68
C PRO A 135 -28.30 -42.55 6.68
N GLU A 136 -29.18 -43.45 6.25
CA GLU A 136 -29.59 -44.59 7.09
C GLU A 136 -28.45 -45.60 7.29
N VAL A 137 -27.34 -45.51 6.53
CA VAL A 137 -26.25 -46.50 6.63
C VAL A 137 -24.88 -45.83 6.41
N SER A 138 -24.22 -45.26 7.42
CA SER A 138 -22.80 -44.87 7.25
C SER A 138 -21.96 -44.57 8.50
N TYR A 139 -22.54 -44.24 9.66
CA TYR A 139 -21.71 -43.91 10.84
C TYR A 139 -20.79 -45.07 11.28
N GLN A 140 -21.25 -46.32 11.13
CA GLN A 140 -20.45 -47.51 11.43
C GLN A 140 -19.31 -47.74 10.43
N TYR A 141 -19.51 -47.39 9.15
CA TYR A 141 -18.54 -47.61 8.08
C TYR A 141 -17.36 -46.64 8.19
N LEU A 142 -17.65 -45.37 8.49
CA LEU A 142 -16.64 -44.33 8.68
C LEU A 142 -15.81 -44.57 9.96
N LYS A 143 -16.46 -45.01 11.05
CA LYS A 143 -15.79 -45.32 12.33
C LYS A 143 -14.80 -46.48 12.20
N ASN A 144 -15.15 -47.53 11.45
CA ASN A 144 -14.29 -48.69 11.26
C ASN A 144 -13.11 -48.38 10.32
N HIS A 145 -13.32 -47.60 9.26
CA HIS A 145 -12.25 -47.21 8.33
C HIS A 145 -11.25 -46.21 8.96
N CYS A 146 -11.72 -45.21 9.71
CA CYS A 146 -10.81 -44.29 10.43
C CYS A 146 -9.91 -45.02 11.43
N ARG A 147 -10.43 -46.05 12.11
CA ARG A 147 -9.67 -46.82 13.11
C ARG A 147 -8.57 -47.67 12.47
N LEU A 148 -8.83 -48.25 11.30
CA LEU A 148 -7.84 -49.00 10.53
C LEU A 148 -6.74 -48.09 9.98
N PHE A 149 -7.12 -46.93 9.45
CA PHE A 149 -6.17 -45.96 8.90
C PHE A 149 -5.24 -45.40 9.99
N LEU A 150 -5.77 -45.05 11.16
CA LEU A 150 -4.99 -44.55 12.29
C LEU A 150 -3.98 -45.59 12.81
N LYS A 151 -4.38 -46.88 12.85
CA LYS A 151 -3.47 -47.98 13.25
C LYS A 151 -2.33 -48.18 12.24
N GLN A 152 -2.62 -48.13 10.94
CA GLN A 152 -1.57 -48.24 9.92
C GLN A 152 -0.60 -47.06 9.96
N PHE A 153 -1.14 -45.85 10.15
CA PHE A 153 -0.35 -44.63 10.23
C PHE A 153 0.59 -44.61 11.45
N LEU A 154 0.09 -44.98 12.63
CA LEU A 154 0.90 -45.10 13.85
C LEU A 154 2.00 -46.15 13.71
N LYS A 155 1.69 -47.31 13.11
CA LYS A 155 2.68 -48.37 12.86
C LYS A 155 3.77 -47.93 11.88
N MET A 156 3.44 -47.07 10.93
CA MET A 156 4.38 -46.48 9.98
C MET A 156 5.31 -45.46 10.65
N ILE A 157 4.78 -44.61 11.53
CA ILE A 157 5.58 -43.64 12.32
C ILE A 157 6.56 -44.36 13.25
N GLN A 158 6.12 -45.39 13.96
CA GLN A 158 6.99 -46.13 14.90
C GLN A 158 8.17 -46.83 14.21
N ARG A 159 8.04 -47.24 12.93
CA ARG A 159 9.15 -47.83 12.16
C ARG A 159 10.21 -46.83 11.71
N ARG A 160 9.89 -45.53 11.71
CA ARG A 160 10.81 -44.48 11.23
C ARG A 160 11.69 -43.90 12.35
N PHE A 161 11.38 -44.23 13.61
CA PHE A 161 12.07 -43.75 14.81
C PHE A 161 12.82 -44.86 15.58
N ARG A 162 12.98 -46.04 14.98
CA ARG A 162 13.87 -47.12 15.45
C ARG A 162 14.87 -47.41 14.35
#